data_AF-A0AAX2M0Q4-F1
#
_entry.id   AF-A0AAX2M0Q4-F1
#
_cell.length_a   1.000
_cell.length_b   1.000
_cell.length_c   1.000
_cell.angle_alpha   90.00
_cell.angle_beta   90.00
_cell.angle_gamma   90.00
#
_symmetry.space_group_name_H-M   'P 1'
#
loop_
_entity.id
_entity.type
_entity.pdbx_description
1 polymer ?
#
loop_
_entity_poly.entity_id
_entity_poly.type
_entity_poly.pdbx_seq_one_letter_code
_entity_poly.pdbx_strand_id
1 'polypeptide(L)'
;MPPAIGAMVIIFFMIIGYFTSNNLYMVIFFAAMAGCLVYIPQFLASVQTMEVVPAFAVGSCVGLRGFMSYVVGASLGTKAIGWAVDYYGSWNAGLIMLLSACILCILCSTLCHFSAKKKHQ
;
A
#
# COMPACT_ATOMS: atom_id res chain seq x y z
N MET A 1 -1.02 -4.25 14.41
CA MET A 1 -1.45 -3.52 13.20
C MET A 1 -2.95 -3.64 12.83
N PRO A 2 -3.92 -3.65 13.76
CA PRO A 2 -5.33 -3.55 13.36
C PRO A 2 -5.69 -2.31 12.51
N PRO A 3 -5.18 -1.08 12.81
CA PRO A 3 -5.60 0.12 12.07
C PRO A 3 -5.04 0.20 10.65
N ALA A 4 -3.86 -0.38 10.38
CA ALA A 4 -3.29 -0.41 9.04
C ALA A 4 -4.10 -1.31 8.09
N ILE A 5 -4.55 -2.48 8.59
CA ILE A 5 -5.39 -3.40 7.80
C ILE A 5 -6.74 -2.75 7.51
N GLY A 6 -7.37 -2.11 8.50
CA GLY A 6 -8.62 -1.37 8.32
C GLY A 6 -8.50 -0.27 7.26
N ALA A 7 -7.42 0.53 7.30
CA ALA A 7 -7.17 1.56 6.29
C ALA A 7 -7.00 0.97 4.88
N MET A 8 -6.27 -0.14 4.73
CA MET A 8 -6.08 -0.79 3.42
C MET A 8 -7.38 -1.37 2.85
N VAL A 9 -8.27 -1.90 3.69
CA VAL A 9 -9.60 -2.35 3.27
C VAL A 9 -10.44 -1.16 2.77
N ILE A 10 -10.41 -0.03 3.48
CA ILE A 10 -11.14 1.16 3.04
C ILE A 10 -10.59 1.68 1.71
N ILE A 11 -9.26 1.74 1.54
CA ILE A 11 -8.61 2.15 0.28
C ILE A 11 -9.06 1.24 -0.87
N PHE A 12 -9.15 -0.07 -0.66
CA PHE A 12 -9.63 -1.02 -1.66
C PHE A 12 -11.05 -0.66 -2.16
N PHE A 13 -11.98 -0.36 -1.24
CA PHE A 13 -13.33 0.09 -1.61
C PHE A 13 -13.32 1.45 -2.32
N MET A 14 -12.45 2.38 -1.93
CA MET A 14 -12.33 3.69 -2.59
C MET A 14 -11.84 3.56 -4.04
N ILE A 15 -10.93 2.62 -4.33
CA ILE A 15 -10.44 2.35 -5.69
C ILE A 15 -11.56 1.76 -6.57
N ILE A 16 -12.42 0.89 -6.01
CA ILE A 16 -13.61 0.40 -6.73
C ILE A 16 -14.61 1.54 -7.01
N GLY A 17 -14.80 2.44 -6.03
CA GLY A 17 -15.60 3.65 -6.20
C GLY A 17 -15.07 4.57 -7.31
N TYR A 18 -13.75 4.73 -7.38
CA TYR A 18 -13.08 5.44 -8.48
C TYR A 18 -13.37 4.77 -9.84
N PHE A 19 -13.34 3.45 -9.92
CA PHE A 19 -13.57 2.69 -11.16
C PHE A 19 -15.01 2.80 -11.69
N THR A 20 -15.99 2.86 -10.79
CA THR A 20 -17.43 2.86 -11.15
C THR A 20 -17.95 4.27 -11.45
N SER A 21 -17.22 5.31 -11.05
CA SER A 21 -17.66 6.70 -11.13
C SER A 21 -17.56 7.28 -12.53
N ASN A 22 -18.69 7.74 -13.09
CA ASN A 22 -18.74 8.44 -14.38
C ASN A 22 -18.67 9.98 -14.24
N ASN A 23 -18.75 10.51 -13.02
CA ASN A 23 -18.73 11.96 -12.74
C ASN A 23 -17.36 12.42 -12.25
N LEU A 24 -16.82 13.48 -12.85
CA LEU A 24 -15.52 14.06 -12.52
C LEU A 24 -15.37 14.45 -11.03
N TYR A 25 -16.43 14.99 -10.44
CA TYR A 25 -16.45 15.32 -8.99
C TYR A 25 -16.29 14.10 -8.09
N MET A 26 -16.94 12.96 -8.44
CA MET A 26 -16.83 11.73 -7.66
C MET A 26 -15.44 11.10 -7.79
N VAL A 27 -14.88 11.12 -9.00
CA VAL A 27 -13.52 10.61 -9.27
C VAL A 27 -12.49 11.37 -8.44
N ILE A 28 -12.56 12.71 -8.40
CA ILE A 28 -11.66 13.54 -7.59
C ILE A 28 -11.85 13.26 -6.10
N PHE A 29 -13.09 13.14 -5.63
CA PHE A 29 -13.38 12.84 -4.23
C PHE A 29 -12.77 11.49 -3.79
N PHE A 30 -13.00 10.42 -4.57
CA PHE A 30 -12.44 9.10 -4.27
C PHE A 30 -10.90 9.10 -4.34
N ALA A 31 -10.31 9.78 -5.33
CA ALA A 31 -8.87 9.90 -5.45
C ALA A 31 -8.24 10.68 -4.28
N ALA A 32 -8.87 11.79 -3.86
CA ALA A 32 -8.42 12.58 -2.72
C ALA A 32 -8.48 11.79 -1.42
N MET A 33 -9.60 11.10 -1.16
CA MET A 33 -9.73 10.27 0.04
C MET A 33 -8.74 9.10 0.04
N ALA A 34 -8.57 8.40 -1.08
CA ALA A 34 -7.58 7.32 -1.18
C ALA A 34 -6.16 7.84 -0.93
N GLY A 35 -5.81 9.01 -1.46
CA GLY A 35 -4.53 9.67 -1.24
C GLY A 35 -4.28 10.02 0.23
N CYS A 36 -5.27 10.58 0.92
CA CYS A 36 -5.16 10.87 2.35
C CYS A 36 -5.00 9.59 3.19
N LEU A 37 -5.74 8.53 2.87
CA LEU A 37 -5.74 7.30 3.66
C LEU A 37 -4.46 6.46 3.51
N VAL A 38 -3.76 6.53 2.37
CA VAL A 38 -2.51 5.79 2.12
C VAL A 38 -1.38 6.14 3.11
N TYR A 39 -1.40 7.34 3.69
CA TYR A 39 -0.38 7.73 4.67
C TYR A 39 -0.48 6.95 5.99
N ILE A 40 -1.68 6.51 6.38
CA ILE A 40 -1.93 5.76 7.62
C ILE A 40 -1.12 4.45 7.66
N PRO A 41 -1.28 3.52 6.69
CA PRO A 41 -0.51 2.27 6.68
C PRO A 41 0.99 2.52 6.45
N GLN A 42 1.36 3.53 5.66
CA GLN A 42 2.76 3.87 5.41
C GLN A 42 3.48 4.29 6.71
N PHE A 43 2.82 5.10 7.54
CA PHE A 43 3.36 5.55 8.83
C PHE A 43 3.42 4.40 9.84
N LEU A 44 2.32 3.64 9.99
CA LEU A 44 2.25 2.53 10.95
C LEU A 44 3.27 1.43 10.65
N ALA A 45 3.58 1.17 9.38
CA ALA A 45 4.65 0.26 9.00
C ALA A 45 6.04 0.75 9.44
N SER A 46 6.30 2.07 9.47
CA SER A 46 7.53 2.62 10.05
C SER A 46 7.61 2.34 11.55
N VAL A 47 6.52 2.62 12.27
CA VAL A 47 6.47 2.45 13.73
C VAL A 47 6.73 1.01 14.13
N GLN A 48 6.12 0.04 13.44
CA GLN A 48 6.36 -1.37 13.76
C GLN A 48 7.81 -1.80 13.51
N THR A 49 8.50 -1.28 12.49
CA THR A 49 9.92 -1.60 12.31
C THR A 49 10.78 -1.11 13.46
N MET A 50 10.41 0.00 14.10
CA MET A 50 11.10 0.52 15.27
C MET A 50 10.84 -0.31 16.53
N GLU A 51 9.64 -0.89 16.67
CA GLU A 51 9.28 -1.72 17.82
C GLU A 51 9.86 -3.14 17.76
N VAL A 52 10.06 -3.69 16.55
CA VAL A 52 10.47 -5.10 16.37
C VAL A 52 12.00 -5.28 16.40
N VAL A 53 12.77 -4.23 16.12
CA VAL A 53 14.22 -4.25 15.88
C VAL A 53 14.95 -3.64 17.09
N PRO A 54 16.11 -4.18 17.53
CA PRO A 54 16.86 -3.60 18.63
C PRO A 54 17.34 -2.17 18.30
N ALA A 55 17.40 -1.31 19.31
CA ALA A 55 17.65 0.13 19.16
C ALA A 55 18.92 0.47 18.35
N PHE A 56 19.97 -0.36 18.43
CA PHE A 56 21.22 -0.14 17.68
C PHE A 56 21.08 -0.39 16.17
N ALA A 57 20.10 -1.20 15.73
CA ALA A 57 19.89 -1.57 14.33
C ALA A 57 18.66 -0.91 13.69
N VAL A 58 17.85 -0.18 14.49
CA VAL A 58 16.63 0.50 14.02
C VAL A 58 16.93 1.42 12.82
N GLY A 59 17.99 2.22 12.88
CA GLY A 59 18.34 3.16 11.81
C GLY A 59 18.58 2.47 10.46
N SER A 60 19.37 1.39 10.45
CA SER A 60 19.66 0.61 9.24
C SER A 60 18.43 -0.11 8.71
N CYS A 61 17.60 -0.70 9.58
CA CYS A 61 16.38 -1.40 9.18
C CYS A 61 15.32 -0.45 8.61
N VAL A 62 15.11 0.72 9.24
CA VAL A 62 14.18 1.74 8.75
C VAL A 62 14.68 2.32 7.41
N GLY A 63 15.98 2.60 7.30
CA GLY A 63 16.60 3.11 6.07
C GLY A 63 16.48 2.13 4.90
N LEU A 64 16.79 0.85 5.10
CA LEU A 64 16.65 -0.19 4.07
C LEU A 64 15.19 -0.36 3.63
N ARG A 65 14.24 -0.34 4.57
CA ARG A 65 12.82 -0.41 4.27
C ARG A 65 12.35 0.81 3.46
N GLY A 66 12.82 2.01 3.80
CA GLY A 66 12.58 3.22 3.02
C GLY A 66 13.12 3.11 1.60
N PHE A 67 14.39 2.67 1.44
CA PHE A 67 15.00 2.44 0.14
C PHE A 67 14.20 1.44 -0.71
N MET A 68 13.81 0.31 -0.13
CA MET A 68 13.03 -0.71 -0.82
C MET A 68 11.65 -0.19 -1.22
N SER A 69 11.00 0.62 -0.40
CA SER A 69 9.68 1.19 -0.73
C SER A 69 9.76 2.26 -1.81
N TYR A 70 10.69 3.21 -1.68
CA TYR A 70 10.74 4.39 -2.56
C TYR A 70 11.52 4.13 -3.84
N VAL A 71 12.73 3.58 -3.75
CA VAL A 71 13.57 3.39 -4.93
C VAL A 71 13.09 2.18 -5.71
N VAL A 72 13.01 1.03 -5.06
CA VAL A 72 12.61 -0.21 -5.74
C VAL A 72 11.10 -0.21 -5.98
N GLY A 73 10.30 0.02 -4.94
CA GLY A 73 8.84 -0.03 -5.02
C GLY A 73 8.24 1.01 -5.97
N ALA A 74 8.59 2.29 -5.84
CA ALA A 74 8.01 3.32 -6.72
C ALA A 74 8.49 3.20 -8.17
N SER A 75 9.78 2.89 -8.39
CA SER A 75 10.31 2.73 -9.75
C SER A 75 9.72 1.51 -10.45
N LEU A 76 9.60 0.39 -9.76
CA LEU A 76 8.97 -0.81 -10.30
C LEU A 76 7.47 -0.59 -10.49
N GLY A 77 6.78 0.05 -9.54
CA GLY A 77 5.35 0.34 -9.62
C GLY A 77 5.01 1.18 -10.85
N THR A 78 5.71 2.29 -11.07
CA THR A 78 5.49 3.15 -12.23
C THR A 78 5.77 2.42 -13.54
N LYS A 79 6.87 1.65 -13.61
CA LYS A 79 7.20 0.86 -14.82
C LYS A 79 6.19 -0.25 -15.07
N ALA A 80 5.74 -0.95 -14.03
CA ALA A 80 4.80 -2.07 -14.14
C ALA A 80 3.40 -1.59 -14.57
N ILE A 81 2.90 -0.50 -13.95
CA ILE A 81 1.62 0.11 -14.35
C ILE A 81 1.72 0.65 -15.77
N GLY A 82 2.81 1.35 -16.12
CA GLY A 82 3.04 1.85 -17.48
C GLY A 82 3.02 0.73 -18.52
N TRP A 83 3.80 -0.34 -18.27
CA TRP A 83 3.82 -1.51 -19.16
C TRP A 83 2.44 -2.20 -19.27
N ALA A 84 1.70 -2.32 -18.17
CA ALA A 84 0.37 -2.91 -18.18
C ALA A 84 -0.64 -2.08 -18.99
N VAL A 85 -0.58 -0.76 -18.87
CA VAL A 85 -1.45 0.16 -19.62
C VAL A 85 -1.10 0.14 -21.10
N ASP A 86 0.19 0.09 -21.46
CA ASP A 86 0.63 0.03 -22.86
C ASP A 86 0.26 -1.29 -23.53
N TYR A 87 0.39 -2.42 -22.83
CA TYR A 87 0.11 -3.75 -23.39
C TYR A 87 -1.40 -4.03 -23.55
N TYR A 88 -2.21 -3.67 -22.54
CA TYR A 88 -3.66 -3.89 -22.57
C TYR A 88 -4.44 -2.71 -23.18
N GLY A 89 -3.76 -1.60 -23.50
CA GLY A 89 -4.33 -0.42 -24.15
C GLY A 89 -5.40 0.32 -23.35
N SER A 90 -5.59 -0.01 -22.07
CA SER A 90 -6.68 0.50 -21.23
C SER A 90 -6.19 0.86 -19.84
N TRP A 91 -6.58 2.05 -19.36
CA TRP A 91 -6.33 2.50 -17.99
C TRP A 91 -6.89 1.53 -16.93
N ASN A 92 -7.93 0.78 -17.30
CA ASN A 92 -8.51 -0.29 -16.49
C ASN A 92 -7.48 -1.35 -16.08
N ALA A 93 -6.51 -1.68 -16.94
CA ALA A 93 -5.46 -2.64 -16.61
C ALA A 93 -4.55 -2.15 -15.47
N GLY A 94 -4.22 -0.85 -15.46
CA GLY A 94 -3.46 -0.23 -14.38
C GLY A 94 -4.23 -0.26 -13.04
N LEU A 95 -5.54 0.01 -13.09
CA LEU A 95 -6.40 -0.04 -11.90
C LEU A 95 -6.57 -1.46 -11.35
N ILE A 96 -6.70 -2.47 -12.22
CA ILE A 96 -6.75 -3.88 -11.81
C ILE A 96 -5.43 -4.31 -11.15
N MET A 97 -4.29 -3.85 -11.67
CA MET A 97 -2.99 -4.04 -11.01
C MET A 97 -2.97 -3.42 -9.61
N LEU A 98 -3.43 -2.18 -9.46
CA LEU A 98 -3.54 -1.50 -8.16
C LEU A 98 -4.43 -2.28 -7.17
N LEU A 99 -5.59 -2.79 -7.61
CA LEU A 99 -6.45 -3.65 -6.79
C LEU A 99 -5.72 -4.92 -6.34
N SER A 100 -5.01 -5.60 -7.26
CA SER A 100 -4.26 -6.80 -6.93
C SER A 100 -3.13 -6.53 -5.92
N ALA A 101 -2.46 -5.38 -6.04
CA ALA A 101 -1.43 -4.94 -5.11
C ALA A 101 -2.01 -4.61 -3.72
N CYS A 102 -3.21 -4.00 -3.64
CA CYS A 102 -3.91 -3.78 -2.38
C CYS A 102 -4.23 -5.11 -1.67
N ILE A 103 -4.72 -6.12 -2.41
CA ILE A 103 -5.01 -7.45 -1.85
C ILE A 103 -3.72 -8.10 -1.31
N LEU A 104 -2.64 -8.10 -2.10
CA LEU A 104 -1.34 -8.60 -1.67
C LEU A 104 -0.83 -7.88 -0.42
N CYS A 105 -1.03 -6.56 -0.34
CA CYS A 105 -0.63 -5.78 0.83
C CYS A 105 -1.45 -6.14 2.07
N ILE A 106 -2.76 -6.38 1.94
CA ILE A 106 -3.62 -6.85 3.04
C ILE A 106 -3.14 -8.23 3.53
N LEU A 107 -2.85 -9.16 2.61
CA LEU A 107 -2.31 -10.47 2.95
C LEU A 107 -0.97 -10.36 3.68
N CYS A 108 -0.04 -9.56 3.15
CA CYS A 108 1.28 -9.34 3.76
C CYS A 108 1.18 -8.67 5.14
N SER A 109 0.29 -7.69 5.30
CA SER A 109 0.04 -7.02 6.59
C SER A 109 -0.53 -7.98 7.63
N THR A 110 -1.39 -8.90 7.19
CA THR A 110 -1.98 -9.95 8.03
C THR A 110 -0.92 -10.96 8.47
N LEU A 111 -0.08 -11.43 7.55
CA LEU A 111 1.08 -12.29 7.85
C LEU A 111 2.06 -11.61 8.82
N CYS A 112 2.35 -10.33 8.60
CA CYS A 112 3.18 -9.55 9.52
C CYS A 112 2.59 -9.50 10.93
N HIS A 113 1.26 -9.34 11.05
CA HIS A 113 0.61 -9.32 12.35
C HIS A 113 0.71 -10.67 13.07
N PHE A 114 0.52 -11.78 12.36
CA PHE A 114 0.70 -13.12 12.93
C PHE A 114 2.15 -13.39 13.36
N SER A 115 3.13 -12.99 12.53
CA SER A 115 4.56 -13.11 12.87
C SER A 115 4.93 -12.27 14.09
N ALA A 116 4.37 -11.07 14.23
CA ALA A 116 4.58 -10.24 15.41
C ALA A 116 3.99 -10.90 16.68
N LYS A 117 2.80 -11.50 16.60
CA LYS A 117 2.22 -12.24 17.75
C LYS A 117 3.07 -13.43 18.17
N LYS A 118 3.71 -14.12 17.22
CA LYS A 118 4.57 -15.28 17.50
C LYS A 118 5.90 -14.92 18.18
N LYS A 119 6.34 -13.66 18.11
CA LYS A 119 7.57 -13.15 18.75
C LYS A 119 7.33 -12.65 20.19
N HIS A 120 6.07 -12.39 20.55
CA HIS A 120 5.66 -11.96 21.90
C HIS A 120 5.12 -13.12 22.77
N GLN A 121 5.16 -14.35 22.27
CA GLN A 121 5.06 -15.58 23.07
C GLN A 121 6.46 -16.19 23.20
#